data_AF-A0A7W0P7A8-F1
#
_entry.id   AF-A0A7W0P7A8-F1
#
_cell.length_a   1.000
_cell.length_b   1.000
_cell.length_c   1.000
_cell.angle_alpha   90.00
_cell.angle_beta   90.00
_cell.angle_gamma   90.00
#
_symmetry.space_group_name_H-M   'P 1'
#
loop_
_entity.id
_entity.type
_entity.pdbx_description
1 polymer ?
#
loop_
_entity_poly.entity_id
_entity_poly.type
_entity_poly.pdbx_seq_one_letter_code
_entity_poly.pdbx_strand_id
1 'polypeptide(L)'
;AGTIGPDLDASFGPGREEGFSESTIREIVRQQVKYPIDADASRDVPAMPANLAEGDDLDAVAAYIAQCAGSTDKTACPGPGSGAAGGGEGGDTKATDGRSIFTSAGCGGCHVLQKAGGTGRVGPNLDESKTPLQEAIQQIRNGGGGMPAFKDRLTDKQIRKLAEYVAAGGAK
;
A
#
# COMPACT_ATOMS: atom_id res chain seq x y z
N ALA A 1 20.37 13.86 5.24
CA ALA A 1 20.79 12.44 5.20
C ALA A 1 20.92 11.95 6.63
N GLY A 2 20.53 10.70 6.90
CA GLY A 2 20.80 10.07 8.19
C GLY A 2 22.30 9.79 8.36
N THR A 3 22.78 9.77 9.59
CA THR A 3 24.19 9.49 9.93
C THR A 3 24.41 8.05 10.38
N ILE A 4 23.37 7.22 10.36
CA ILE A 4 23.37 5.84 10.83
C ILE A 4 23.01 4.93 9.63
N GLY A 5 23.87 3.95 9.35
CA GLY A 5 23.71 2.97 8.27
C GLY A 5 24.49 3.29 6.98
N PRO A 6 24.65 2.31 6.08
CA PRO A 6 25.29 2.51 4.78
C PRO A 6 24.42 3.35 3.85
N ASP A 7 25.04 3.97 2.85
CA ASP A 7 24.33 4.66 1.78
C ASP A 7 23.55 3.68 0.91
N LEU A 8 22.24 3.89 0.78
CA LEU A 8 21.35 2.97 0.07
C LEU A 8 21.60 2.97 -1.45
N ASP A 9 22.07 4.08 -2.00
CA ASP A 9 22.40 4.18 -3.42
C ASP A 9 23.64 3.38 -3.77
N ALA A 10 24.69 3.50 -2.95
CA ALA A 10 25.88 2.67 -3.04
C ALA A 10 25.58 1.18 -2.76
N SER A 11 24.65 0.91 -1.85
CA SER A 11 24.32 -0.48 -1.45
C SER A 11 23.53 -1.23 -2.53
N PHE A 12 22.60 -0.57 -3.23
CA PHE A 12 21.75 -1.21 -4.23
C PHE A 12 22.13 -0.90 -5.68
N GLY A 13 22.99 0.09 -5.93
CA GLY A 13 23.47 0.46 -7.27
C GLY A 13 24.08 -0.70 -8.05
N PRO A 14 25.13 -1.37 -7.53
CA PRO A 14 25.75 -2.51 -8.23
C PRO A 14 24.77 -3.64 -8.50
N GLY A 15 23.93 -3.98 -7.50
CA GLY A 15 22.92 -5.01 -7.67
C GLY A 15 21.94 -4.70 -8.79
N ARG A 16 21.57 -3.43 -9.01
CA ARG A 16 20.74 -3.04 -10.16
C ARG A 16 21.46 -3.14 -11.50
N GLU A 17 22.76 -2.81 -11.53
CA GLU A 17 23.58 -3.02 -12.73
C GLU A 17 23.67 -4.51 -13.08
N GLU A 18 23.65 -5.37 -12.06
CA GLU A 18 23.57 -6.84 -12.16
C GLU A 18 22.13 -7.36 -12.41
N GLY A 19 21.15 -6.47 -12.52
CA GLY A 19 19.76 -6.81 -12.88
C GLY A 19 18.83 -7.12 -11.70
N PHE A 20 19.15 -6.67 -10.48
CA PHE A 20 18.24 -6.82 -9.34
C PHE A 20 16.90 -6.15 -9.61
N SER A 21 15.84 -6.95 -9.47
CA SER A 21 14.48 -6.46 -9.58
C SER A 21 14.08 -5.66 -8.34
N GLU A 22 13.09 -4.77 -8.48
CA GLU A 22 12.54 -4.02 -7.35
C GLU A 22 12.00 -4.98 -6.27
N SER A 23 11.41 -6.12 -6.64
CA SER A 23 10.94 -7.13 -5.67
C SER A 23 12.07 -7.78 -4.89
N THR A 24 13.24 -7.98 -5.51
CA THR A 24 14.46 -8.44 -4.83
C THR A 24 14.92 -7.42 -3.79
N ILE A 25 14.98 -6.14 -4.16
CA ILE A 25 15.39 -5.07 -3.25
C ILE A 25 14.38 -4.95 -2.09
N ARG A 26 13.07 -5.04 -2.38
CA ARG A 26 12.02 -5.06 -1.34
C ARG A 26 12.26 -6.17 -0.33
N GLU A 27 12.55 -7.38 -0.79
CA GLU A 27 12.76 -8.52 0.11
C GLU A 27 14.01 -8.35 0.97
N ILE A 28 15.11 -7.88 0.39
CA ILE A 28 16.33 -7.56 1.14
C ILE A 28 16.03 -6.53 2.24
N VAL A 29 15.30 -5.47 1.91
CA VAL A 29 14.93 -4.42 2.88
C VAL A 29 14.04 -4.97 3.99
N ARG A 30 13.01 -5.77 3.65
CA ARG A 30 12.13 -6.38 4.66
C ARG A 30 12.91 -7.28 5.61
N GLN A 31 13.77 -8.13 5.06
CA GLN A 31 14.60 -9.06 5.83
C GLN A 31 15.54 -8.29 6.75
N GLN A 32 16.18 -7.24 6.24
CA GLN A 32 17.08 -6.40 7.02
C GLN A 32 16.31 -5.73 8.17
N VAL A 33 15.19 -5.03 7.93
CA VAL A 33 14.44 -4.33 9.00
C VAL A 33 13.93 -5.28 10.09
N LYS A 34 13.51 -6.50 9.69
CA LYS A 34 13.00 -7.50 10.61
C LYS A 34 14.12 -8.24 11.35
N TYR A 35 15.23 -8.50 10.68
CA TYR A 35 16.38 -9.26 11.16
C TYR A 35 17.67 -8.52 10.83
N PRO A 36 17.94 -7.39 11.50
CA PRO A 36 19.15 -6.63 11.24
C PRO A 36 20.37 -7.48 11.54
N ILE A 37 21.31 -7.50 10.59
CA ILE A 37 22.60 -8.13 10.77
C ILE A 37 23.33 -7.39 11.92
N ASP A 38 23.55 -8.14 12.99
CA ASP A 38 24.31 -7.87 14.22
C ASP A 38 23.72 -6.84 15.20
N ALA A 39 22.72 -7.29 15.95
CA ALA A 39 22.57 -6.91 17.37
C ALA A 39 23.70 -7.51 18.26
N ASP A 40 24.72 -8.19 17.70
CA ASP A 40 25.90 -8.71 18.39
C ASP A 40 27.21 -7.96 18.06
N ALA A 41 27.42 -6.85 18.77
CA ALA A 41 28.66 -6.58 19.52
C ALA A 41 30.06 -6.61 18.83
N SER A 42 30.23 -6.45 17.52
CA SER A 42 31.59 -6.43 16.92
C SER A 42 31.92 -5.30 15.93
N ARG A 43 31.08 -4.28 15.76
CA ARG A 43 31.43 -3.09 14.97
C ARG A 43 31.08 -1.81 15.71
N ASP A 44 32.01 -0.85 15.75
CA ASP A 44 31.84 0.51 16.32
C ASP A 44 30.79 1.38 15.60
N VAL A 45 30.00 0.79 14.70
CA VAL A 45 28.87 1.45 14.04
C VAL A 45 27.57 1.01 14.70
N PRO A 46 26.68 1.94 15.10
CA PRO A 46 25.38 1.58 15.63
C PRO A 46 24.64 0.69 14.63
N ALA A 47 24.34 -0.54 15.04
CA ALA A 47 23.46 -1.43 14.29
C ALA A 47 22.10 -0.75 14.14
N MET A 48 21.45 -0.98 13.01
CA MET A 48 20.09 -0.49 12.85
C MET A 48 19.17 -1.23 13.83
N PRO A 49 18.30 -0.52 14.57
CA PRO A 49 17.33 -1.18 15.43
C PRO A 49 16.42 -2.13 14.63
N ALA A 50 16.06 -3.26 15.22
CA ALA A 50 15.05 -4.14 14.64
C ALA A 50 13.66 -3.48 14.72
N ASN A 51 12.78 -3.84 13.78
CA ASN A 51 11.36 -3.43 13.78
C ASN A 51 11.14 -1.91 13.77
N LEU A 52 11.98 -1.16 13.04
CA LEU A 52 11.76 0.27 12.80
C LEU A 52 10.46 0.55 12.03
N ALA A 53 9.99 -0.43 11.26
CA ALA A 53 8.70 -0.44 10.59
C ALA A 53 8.17 -1.88 10.56
N GLU A 54 6.85 -2.04 10.63
CA GLU A 54 6.19 -3.35 10.65
C GLU A 54 4.95 -3.34 9.73
N GLY A 55 4.49 -4.52 9.32
CA GLY A 55 3.28 -4.66 8.51
C GLY A 55 3.28 -3.80 7.24
N ASP A 56 2.17 -3.11 6.99
CA ASP A 56 2.00 -2.26 5.81
C ASP A 56 3.03 -1.11 5.73
N ASP A 57 3.53 -0.62 6.87
CA ASP A 57 4.54 0.44 6.91
C ASP A 57 5.91 -0.07 6.48
N LEU A 58 6.25 -1.33 6.83
CA LEU A 58 7.47 -1.95 6.34
C LEU A 58 7.41 -2.19 4.83
N ASP A 59 6.27 -2.63 4.32
CA ASP A 59 6.06 -2.82 2.88
C ASP A 59 6.14 -1.51 2.10
N ALA A 60 5.58 -0.44 2.66
CA ALA A 60 5.68 0.93 2.14
C ALA A 60 7.13 1.41 2.05
N VAL A 61 7.88 1.28 3.15
CA VAL A 61 9.30 1.66 3.21
C VAL A 61 10.14 0.83 2.25
N ALA A 62 9.91 -0.48 2.19
CA ALA A 62 10.62 -1.37 1.28
C ALA A 62 10.34 -1.04 -0.19
N ALA A 63 9.10 -0.72 -0.54
CA ALA A 63 8.73 -0.30 -1.89
C ALA A 63 9.38 1.04 -2.26
N TYR A 64 9.38 2.01 -1.35
CA TYR A 64 10.05 3.29 -1.58
C TYR A 64 11.56 3.13 -1.82
N ILE A 65 12.24 2.37 -0.96
CA ILE A 65 13.66 2.09 -1.10
C ILE A 65 13.92 1.33 -2.40
N ALA A 66 13.09 0.34 -2.74
CA ALA A 66 13.20 -0.40 -3.99
C ALA A 66 12.87 0.40 -5.24
N GLN A 67 12.20 1.55 -5.14
CA GLN A 67 12.02 2.47 -6.25
C GLN A 67 13.22 3.41 -6.41
N CYS A 68 13.86 3.77 -5.29
CA CYS A 68 14.81 4.86 -5.24
C CYS A 68 16.28 4.50 -5.13
N ALA A 69 16.57 3.49 -4.32
CA ALA A 69 17.92 3.12 -3.97
C ALA A 69 18.64 2.52 -5.17
N GLY A 70 19.77 3.10 -5.53
CA GLY A 70 20.60 2.69 -6.66
C GLY A 70 20.01 3.02 -8.02
N SER A 71 18.85 3.70 -8.09
CA SER A 71 18.26 4.12 -9.36
C SER A 71 18.99 5.36 -9.91
N THR A 72 19.34 5.33 -11.20
CA THR A 72 19.89 6.49 -11.93
C THR A 72 18.82 7.55 -12.24
N ASP A 73 17.53 7.16 -12.18
CA ASP A 73 16.41 8.07 -12.37
C ASP A 73 15.81 8.50 -11.01
N LYS A 74 16.42 9.53 -10.42
CA LYS A 74 15.96 10.12 -9.15
C LYS A 74 14.66 10.89 -9.29
N THR A 75 14.17 11.17 -10.51
CA THR A 75 12.89 11.86 -10.71
C THR A 75 11.69 10.96 -10.40
N ALA A 76 11.90 9.63 -10.43
CA ALA A 76 10.92 8.64 -9.99
C ALA A 76 10.83 8.52 -8.45
N CYS A 77 11.71 9.21 -7.70
CA CYS A 77 11.68 9.22 -6.24
C CYS A 77 10.79 10.34 -5.72
N PRO A 78 9.61 10.03 -5.15
CA PRO A 78 8.85 11.06 -4.50
C PRO A 78 9.64 11.55 -3.27
N GLY A 79 9.76 12.86 -3.11
CA GLY A 79 10.60 13.45 -2.06
C GLY A 79 10.18 13.04 -0.64
N PRO A 80 11.07 13.22 0.36
CA PRO A 80 10.75 12.94 1.76
C PRO A 80 9.55 13.79 2.19
N GLY A 81 8.42 13.13 2.41
CA GLY A 81 7.11 13.78 2.60
C GLY A 81 5.97 13.11 1.83
N SER A 82 6.30 12.23 0.86
CA SER A 82 5.32 11.37 0.19
C SER A 82 5.32 9.99 0.85
N GLY A 83 4.41 9.76 1.80
CA GLY A 83 4.18 8.44 2.36
C GLY A 83 3.82 7.45 1.26
N ALA A 84 4.72 6.52 0.97
CA ALA A 84 4.56 5.49 -0.05
C ALA A 84 3.53 4.45 0.41
N ALA A 85 2.23 4.72 0.23
CA ALA A 85 1.20 3.72 0.41
C ALA A 85 1.41 2.56 -0.60
N GLY A 86 1.63 1.36 -0.05
CA GLY A 86 2.01 0.13 -0.73
C GLY A 86 1.14 -0.29 -1.92
N GLY A 87 1.79 -0.97 -2.87
CA GLY A 87 1.15 -1.76 -3.91
C GLY A 87 1.47 -3.24 -3.69
N GLY A 88 0.47 -4.00 -3.24
CA GLY A 88 0.41 -5.45 -3.38
C GLY A 88 -0.24 -5.81 -4.72
N GLU A 89 0.47 -6.62 -5.51
CA GLU A 89 -0.01 -7.26 -6.73
C GLU A 89 -1.10 -8.29 -6.39
N GLY A 90 -2.26 -8.21 -7.06
CA GLY A 90 -3.36 -9.17 -6.90
C GLY A 90 -4.76 -8.60 -7.16
N GLY A 91 -4.96 -7.85 -8.24
CA GLY A 91 -6.28 -7.37 -8.64
C GLY A 91 -6.21 -6.64 -9.97
N ASP A 92 -7.32 -6.67 -10.74
CA ASP A 92 -7.44 -6.05 -12.06
C ASP A 92 -6.94 -4.60 -12.07
N THR A 93 -5.68 -4.38 -12.45
CA THR A 93 -4.97 -3.09 -12.35
C THR A 93 -5.52 -1.98 -13.26
N LYS A 94 -6.57 -2.29 -14.02
CA LYS A 94 -7.10 -1.45 -15.10
C LYS A 94 -8.02 -0.34 -14.60
N ALA A 95 -8.69 -0.53 -13.47
CA ALA A 95 -9.57 0.48 -12.88
C ALA A 95 -8.84 1.25 -11.77
N THR A 96 -8.56 2.53 -12.01
CA THR A 96 -7.78 3.39 -11.10
C THR A 96 -8.63 4.40 -10.33
N ASP A 97 -9.89 4.61 -10.76
CA ASP A 97 -10.84 5.49 -10.07
C ASP A 97 -11.91 4.70 -9.30
N GLY A 98 -12.34 5.25 -8.14
CA GLY A 98 -13.23 4.54 -7.22
C GLY A 98 -14.64 4.26 -7.78
N ARG A 99 -15.13 5.05 -8.75
CA ARG A 99 -16.41 4.79 -9.41
C ARG A 99 -16.32 3.56 -10.31
N SER A 100 -15.29 3.48 -11.14
CA SER A 100 -15.05 2.33 -12.01
C SER A 100 -14.85 1.04 -11.21
N ILE A 101 -14.10 1.13 -10.11
CA ILE A 101 -13.92 -0.01 -9.20
C ILE A 101 -15.26 -0.42 -8.59
N PHE A 102 -16.07 0.53 -8.09
CA PHE A 102 -17.38 0.25 -7.51
C PHE A 102 -18.32 -0.48 -8.48
N THR A 103 -18.37 -0.03 -9.74
CA THR A 103 -19.22 -0.64 -10.77
C THR A 103 -18.67 -2.01 -11.20
N SER A 104 -17.36 -2.11 -11.44
CA SER A 104 -16.72 -3.36 -11.89
C SER A 104 -16.74 -4.45 -10.81
N ALA A 105 -16.63 -4.08 -9.53
CA ALA A 105 -16.68 -5.00 -8.41
C ALA A 105 -18.12 -5.41 -8.04
N GLY A 106 -19.13 -4.86 -8.71
CA GLY A 106 -20.54 -5.20 -8.50
C GLY A 106 -21.14 -4.63 -7.21
N CYS A 107 -20.51 -3.64 -6.58
CA CYS A 107 -20.94 -3.08 -5.30
C CYS A 107 -22.37 -2.52 -5.36
N GLY A 108 -22.77 -1.95 -6.50
CA GLY A 108 -24.09 -1.37 -6.72
C GLY A 108 -25.25 -2.36 -6.73
N GLY A 109 -24.97 -3.67 -6.86
CA GLY A 109 -25.99 -4.72 -6.74
C GLY A 109 -26.47 -4.92 -5.30
N CYS A 110 -25.63 -4.61 -4.32
CA CYS A 110 -25.96 -4.73 -2.89
C CYS A 110 -26.20 -3.37 -2.23
N HIS A 111 -25.51 -2.31 -2.65
CA HIS A 111 -25.52 -1.01 -2.00
C HIS A 111 -26.16 0.08 -2.85
N VAL A 112 -26.80 1.04 -2.18
CA VAL A 112 -27.22 2.30 -2.78
C VAL A 112 -26.03 3.25 -2.81
N LEU A 113 -25.73 3.78 -3.99
CA LEU A 113 -24.74 4.86 -4.20
C LEU A 113 -25.09 5.55 -5.52
N GLN A 114 -25.93 6.59 -5.46
CA GLN A 114 -26.52 7.24 -6.63
C GLN A 114 -25.47 7.72 -7.62
N LYS A 115 -24.36 8.31 -7.13
CA LYS A 115 -23.27 8.81 -7.98
C LYS A 115 -22.55 7.72 -8.80
N ALA A 116 -22.72 6.45 -8.43
CA ALA A 116 -22.20 5.29 -9.15
C ALA A 116 -23.30 4.44 -9.81
N GLY A 117 -24.57 4.86 -9.71
CA GLY A 117 -25.72 4.10 -10.21
C GLY A 117 -26.09 2.88 -9.34
N GLY A 118 -25.60 2.80 -8.10
CA GLY A 118 -25.94 1.70 -7.18
C GLY A 118 -27.35 1.86 -6.62
N THR A 119 -28.14 0.79 -6.68
CA THR A 119 -29.56 0.78 -6.23
C THR A 119 -29.89 -0.39 -5.30
N GLY A 120 -28.90 -1.26 -5.02
CA GLY A 120 -29.07 -2.41 -4.15
C GLY A 120 -29.41 -2.00 -2.72
N ARG A 121 -30.26 -2.77 -2.05
CA ARG A 121 -30.71 -2.52 -0.66
C ARG A 121 -30.38 -3.67 0.29
N VAL A 122 -29.45 -4.54 -0.12
CA VAL A 122 -28.98 -5.66 0.71
C VAL A 122 -28.01 -5.14 1.77
N GLY A 123 -27.09 -4.27 1.34
CA GLY A 123 -26.19 -3.54 2.21
C GLY A 123 -26.71 -2.13 2.56
N PRO A 124 -26.02 -1.42 3.47
CA PRO A 124 -26.38 -0.06 3.84
C PRO A 124 -26.34 0.91 2.66
N ASN A 125 -27.12 1.99 2.78
CA ASN A 125 -27.08 3.12 1.86
C ASN A 125 -25.77 3.90 2.05
N LEU A 126 -24.94 3.96 1.00
CA LEU A 126 -23.63 4.60 1.04
C LEU A 126 -23.69 6.10 0.77
N ASP A 127 -24.79 6.62 0.20
CA ASP A 127 -25.02 8.08 0.09
C ASP A 127 -25.31 8.71 1.46
N GLU A 128 -25.67 7.91 2.47
CA GLU A 128 -25.95 8.35 3.84
C GLU A 128 -24.88 7.88 4.84
N SER A 129 -23.90 7.11 4.38
CA SER A 129 -22.90 6.49 5.25
C SER A 129 -21.87 7.51 5.74
N LYS A 130 -21.65 7.53 7.05
CA LYS A 130 -20.59 8.31 7.70
C LYS A 130 -19.40 7.45 8.12
N THR A 131 -19.26 6.26 7.54
CA THR A 131 -18.17 5.34 7.88
C THR A 131 -16.83 6.01 7.60
N PRO A 132 -15.92 6.10 8.59
CA PRO A 132 -14.60 6.68 8.40
C PRO A 132 -13.78 5.84 7.42
N LEU A 133 -12.88 6.50 6.69
CA LEU A 133 -12.12 5.90 5.60
C LEU A 133 -11.44 4.57 5.99
N GLN A 134 -10.79 4.53 7.16
CA GLN A 134 -10.08 3.33 7.61
C GLN A 134 -11.03 2.15 7.89
N GLU A 135 -12.21 2.40 8.45
CA GLU A 135 -13.21 1.35 8.65
C GLU A 135 -13.76 0.87 7.31
N ALA A 136 -14.01 1.78 6.35
CA ALA A 136 -14.42 1.40 5.01
C ALA A 136 -13.36 0.53 4.31
N ILE A 137 -12.07 0.86 4.45
CA ILE A 137 -10.96 0.05 3.93
C ILE A 137 -11.00 -1.35 4.53
N GLN A 138 -11.10 -1.47 5.86
CA GLN A 138 -11.10 -2.77 6.55
C GLN A 138 -12.33 -3.59 6.16
N GLN A 139 -13.50 -2.98 6.07
CA GLN A 139 -14.74 -3.63 5.66
C GLN A 139 -14.68 -4.13 4.21
N ILE A 140 -14.13 -3.33 3.29
CA ILE A 140 -13.95 -3.75 1.88
C ILE A 140 -12.91 -4.88 1.77
N ARG A 141 -11.80 -4.75 2.50
CA ARG A 141 -10.72 -5.75 2.47
C ARG A 141 -11.19 -7.09 3.00
N ASN A 142 -11.82 -7.10 4.17
CA ASN A 142 -12.13 -8.33 4.91
C ASN A 142 -13.56 -8.84 4.72
N GLY A 143 -14.47 -8.01 4.21
CA GLY A 143 -15.89 -8.32 4.16
C GLY A 143 -16.53 -8.37 5.56
N GLY A 144 -17.75 -8.93 5.63
CA GLY A 144 -18.50 -9.12 6.89
C GLY A 144 -20.00 -8.89 6.74
N GLY A 145 -20.82 -9.53 7.60
CA GLY A 145 -22.27 -9.33 7.60
C GLY A 145 -22.98 -9.68 6.29
N GLY A 146 -22.42 -10.59 5.49
CA GLY A 146 -22.90 -10.94 4.15
C GLY A 146 -22.19 -10.20 3.00
N MET A 147 -21.36 -9.19 3.29
CA MET A 147 -20.47 -8.57 2.32
C MET A 147 -19.25 -9.48 2.06
N PRO A 148 -18.94 -9.83 0.80
CA PRO A 148 -17.77 -10.63 0.49
C PRO A 148 -16.46 -9.85 0.73
N ALA A 149 -15.37 -10.56 0.98
CA ALA A 149 -14.03 -9.97 1.06
C ALA A 149 -13.51 -9.64 -0.35
N PHE A 150 -12.86 -8.48 -0.49
CA PHE A 150 -12.28 -8.05 -1.77
C PHE A 150 -10.75 -8.07 -1.79
N LYS A 151 -10.08 -8.43 -0.69
CA LYS A 151 -8.60 -8.53 -0.63
C LYS A 151 -7.99 -9.48 -1.68
N ASP A 152 -8.74 -10.48 -2.14
CA ASP A 152 -8.28 -11.45 -3.15
C ASP A 152 -8.69 -11.04 -4.57
N ARG A 153 -9.35 -9.89 -4.73
CA ARG A 153 -9.88 -9.38 -6.02
C ARG A 153 -9.39 -7.98 -6.37
N LEU A 154 -9.08 -7.17 -5.37
CA LEU A 154 -8.66 -5.78 -5.50
C LEU A 154 -7.33 -5.58 -4.78
N THR A 155 -6.44 -4.82 -5.40
CA THR A 155 -5.20 -4.38 -4.77
C THR A 155 -5.48 -3.38 -3.63
N ASP A 156 -4.57 -3.24 -2.68
CA ASP A 156 -4.73 -2.26 -1.58
C ASP A 156 -4.92 -0.82 -2.07
N LYS A 157 -4.28 -0.45 -3.20
CA LYS A 157 -4.49 0.85 -3.85
C LYS A 157 -5.92 1.01 -4.33
N GLN A 158 -6.50 -0.02 -4.93
CA GLN A 158 -7.88 0.00 -5.40
C GLN A 158 -8.88 -0.01 -4.24
N ILE A 159 -8.61 -0.78 -3.19
CA ILE A 159 -9.43 -0.78 -1.97
C ILE A 159 -9.45 0.61 -1.35
N ARG A 160 -8.29 1.27 -1.22
CA ARG A 160 -8.21 2.64 -0.71
C ARG A 160 -8.96 3.62 -1.61
N LYS A 161 -8.80 3.55 -2.93
CA LYS A 161 -9.50 4.42 -3.89
C LYS A 161 -11.02 4.22 -3.86
N LEU A 162 -11.46 2.97 -3.74
CA LEU A 162 -12.87 2.64 -3.57
C LEU A 162 -13.41 3.19 -2.24
N ALA A 163 -12.68 2.99 -1.14
CA ALA A 163 -13.07 3.46 0.18
C ALA A 163 -13.14 5.01 0.25
N GLU A 164 -12.18 5.72 -0.33
CA GLU A 164 -12.20 7.18 -0.50
C GLU A 164 -13.46 7.62 -1.25
N TYR A 165 -13.75 6.95 -2.37
CA TYR A 165 -14.92 7.27 -3.18
C TYR A 165 -16.23 7.02 -2.44
N VAL A 166 -16.36 5.91 -1.72
CA VAL A 166 -17.56 5.58 -0.93
C VAL A 166 -17.72 6.53 0.25
N ALA A 167 -16.64 6.83 1.00
CA ALA A 167 -16.68 7.76 2.13
C ALA A 167 -17.01 9.19 1.71
N ALA A 168 -16.54 9.62 0.53
CA ALA A 168 -16.93 10.89 -0.08
C ALA A 168 -18.38 10.89 -0.63
N GLY A 169 -19.06 9.75 -0.64
CA GLY A 169 -20.47 9.62 -1.05
C GLY A 169 -21.45 10.06 0.04
N GLY A 170 -21.07 9.93 1.31
CA GLY A 170 -21.89 10.34 2.45
C GLY A 170 -21.56 11.71 3.04
N ALA A 171 -20.60 12.43 2.46
CA ALA A 171 -20.31 13.81 2.80
C ALA A 171 -21.23 14.73 1.98
N LYS A 172 -22.37 15.09 2.56
CA LYS A 172 -23.23 16.18 2.10
C LYS A 172 -22.96 17.44 2.91
#